data_AF-A0A6B2T4Y1-F1
#
_entry.id   AF-A0A6B2T4Y1-F1
#
_cell.length_a   1.000
_cell.length_b   1.000
_cell.length_c   1.000
_cell.angle_alpha   90.00
_cell.angle_beta   90.00
_cell.angle_gamma   90.00
#
_symmetry.space_group_name_H-M   'P 1'
#
loop_
_entity.id
_entity.type
_entity.pdbx_description
1 polymer ?
#
loop_
_entity_poly.entity_id
_entity_poly.type
_entity_poly.pdbx_seq_one_letter_code
_entity_poly.pdbx_strand_id
1 'polypeptide(L)'
;EGGLTHLFPAPRELAALDPETLALPRSRRATLMTLVQHLADGSLRLGPESDWDETRARLTELPGFGPWTVEVIAMRALGDPDAFLPSDLGIRRAAQELGLPHTPAALTARAAAWRPWRAYAVQYLWATDAHPINVIPA
;
A
#
# COMPACT_ATOMS: atom_id res chain seq x y z
N GLU A 1 14.50 -28.65 14.16
CA GLU A 1 13.29 -28.68 13.29
C GLU A 1 12.67 -27.29 13.30
N GLY A 2 12.74 -26.56 12.19
CA GLY A 2 12.29 -25.15 12.09
C GLY A 2 11.05 -25.02 11.20
N GLY A 3 9.99 -25.76 11.53
CA GLY A 3 8.75 -25.78 10.73
C GLY A 3 7.93 -24.49 10.85
N LEU A 4 7.03 -24.28 9.90
CA LEU A 4 6.05 -23.19 9.93
C LEU A 4 5.03 -23.43 11.06
N THR A 5 5.09 -22.63 12.12
CA THR A 5 4.21 -22.78 13.29
C THR A 5 2.99 -21.85 13.26
N HIS A 6 3.03 -20.79 12.44
CA HIS A 6 2.00 -19.78 12.36
C HIS A 6 1.75 -19.37 10.91
N LEU A 7 0.49 -19.11 10.58
CA LEU A 7 0.09 -18.42 9.35
C LEU A 7 -0.38 -17.01 9.70
N PHE A 8 -0.49 -16.14 8.70
CA PHE A 8 -1.20 -14.89 8.89
C PHE A 8 -2.69 -15.19 9.18
N PRO A 9 -3.32 -14.52 10.17
CA PRO A 9 -4.71 -14.82 10.51
C PRO A 9 -5.68 -14.55 9.37
N ALA A 10 -6.71 -15.39 9.23
CA ALA A 10 -7.77 -15.17 8.27
C ALA A 10 -8.60 -13.92 8.65
N PRO A 11 -9.23 -13.21 7.69
CA PRO A 11 -10.05 -12.03 7.98
C PRO A 11 -11.13 -12.26 9.05
N ARG A 12 -11.79 -13.43 9.04
CA ARG A 12 -12.80 -13.81 10.04
C ARG A 12 -12.23 -13.93 11.47
N GLU A 13 -10.97 -14.34 11.60
CA GLU A 13 -10.30 -14.45 12.90
C GLU A 13 -9.93 -13.05 13.41
N LEU A 14 -9.43 -12.20 12.51
CA LEU A 14 -9.16 -10.80 12.82
C LEU A 14 -10.43 -10.04 13.20
N ALA A 15 -11.56 -10.32 12.54
CA ALA A 15 -12.84 -9.67 12.80
C ALA A 15 -13.39 -9.96 14.21
N ALA A 16 -12.97 -11.08 14.82
CA ALA A 16 -13.35 -11.49 16.17
C ALA A 16 -12.40 -10.96 17.26
N LEU A 17 -11.29 -10.29 16.89
CA LEU A 17 -10.36 -9.73 17.86
C LEU A 17 -10.98 -8.52 18.58
N ASP A 18 -10.65 -8.38 19.87
CA ASP A 18 -10.81 -7.11 20.57
C ASP A 18 -9.79 -6.10 20.00
N PRO A 19 -10.23 -5.02 19.34
CA PRO A 19 -9.33 -4.06 18.73
C PRO A 19 -8.39 -3.42 19.75
N GLU A 20 -8.78 -3.29 21.02
CA GLU A 20 -7.95 -2.64 22.05
C GLU A 20 -6.67 -3.44 22.37
N THR A 21 -6.62 -4.72 22.00
CA THR A 21 -5.41 -5.55 22.11
C THR A 21 -4.34 -5.20 21.06
N LEU A 22 -4.71 -4.48 20.00
CA LEU A 22 -3.77 -4.07 18.95
C LEU A 22 -2.95 -2.86 19.42
N ALA A 23 -1.62 -3.00 19.38
CA ALA A 23 -0.65 -1.94 19.68
C ALA A 23 -0.54 -0.89 18.54
N LEU A 24 -1.68 -0.29 18.19
CA LEU A 24 -1.81 0.72 17.15
C LEU A 24 -2.57 1.94 17.70
N PRO A 25 -2.33 3.16 17.18
CA PRO A 25 -3.17 4.31 17.46
C PRO A 25 -4.64 4.03 17.18
N ARG A 26 -5.54 4.61 17.97
CA ARG A 26 -7.01 4.37 17.88
C ARG A 26 -7.56 4.53 16.46
N SER A 27 -7.12 5.55 15.72
CA SER A 27 -7.55 5.77 14.33
C SER A 27 -7.09 4.65 13.40
N ARG A 28 -5.84 4.18 13.54
CA ARG A 28 -5.31 3.06 12.74
C ARG A 28 -5.99 1.74 13.08
N ARG A 29 -6.32 1.52 14.35
CA ARG A 29 -7.15 0.38 14.77
C ARG A 29 -8.50 0.42 14.05
N ALA A 30 -9.19 1.55 14.10
CA ALA A 30 -10.48 1.70 13.42
C ALA A 30 -10.37 1.43 11.92
N THR A 31 -9.40 2.02 11.22
CA THR A 31 -9.15 1.78 9.78
C THR A 31 -8.89 0.32 9.46
N LEU A 32 -8.04 -0.36 10.25
CA LEU A 32 -7.75 -1.78 10.06
C LEU A 32 -9.01 -2.62 10.26
N MET A 33 -9.76 -2.38 11.34
CA MET A 33 -10.97 -3.14 11.63
C MET A 33 -12.07 -2.93 10.58
N THR A 34 -12.21 -1.72 10.02
CA THR A 34 -13.10 -1.45 8.88
C THR A 34 -12.78 -2.35 7.69
N LEU A 35 -11.50 -2.43 7.30
CA LEU A 35 -11.08 -3.30 6.20
C LEU A 35 -11.31 -4.78 6.51
N VAL A 36 -10.94 -5.21 7.72
CA VAL A 36 -11.11 -6.59 8.18
C VAL A 36 -12.56 -7.04 8.11
N GLN A 37 -13.51 -6.19 8.50
CA GLN A 37 -14.94 -6.53 8.41
C GLN A 37 -15.39 -6.75 6.97
N HIS A 38 -15.03 -5.85 6.05
CA HIS A 38 -15.38 -5.99 4.63
C HIS A 38 -14.73 -7.21 3.95
N LEU A 39 -13.53 -7.61 4.39
CA LEU A 39 -12.90 -8.82 3.93
C LEU A 39 -13.55 -10.08 4.53
N ALA A 40 -13.99 -10.03 5.80
CA ALA A 40 -14.59 -11.15 6.49
C ALA A 40 -16.01 -11.46 5.99
N ASP A 41 -16.81 -10.44 5.68
CA ASP A 41 -18.15 -10.59 5.13
C ASP A 41 -18.17 -10.78 3.59
N GLY A 42 -17.03 -10.59 2.93
CA GLY A 42 -16.85 -10.75 1.49
C GLY A 42 -17.43 -9.62 0.64
N SER A 43 -17.84 -8.50 1.26
CA SER A 43 -18.29 -7.29 0.57
C SER A 43 -17.14 -6.59 -0.19
N LEU A 44 -15.89 -6.82 0.25
CA LEU A 44 -14.67 -6.46 -0.46
C LEU A 44 -13.82 -7.72 -0.70
N ARG A 45 -13.29 -7.88 -1.91
CA ARG A 45 -12.32 -8.93 -2.25
C ARG A 45 -11.06 -8.30 -2.81
N LEU A 46 -9.93 -8.65 -2.23
CA LEU A 46 -8.61 -8.21 -2.67
C LEU A 46 -7.84 -9.45 -3.12
N GLY A 47 -7.57 -9.54 -4.41
CA GLY A 47 -6.81 -10.62 -5.02
C GLY A 47 -6.27 -10.23 -6.40
N PRO A 48 -5.41 -11.06 -7.00
CA PRO A 48 -4.88 -10.84 -8.34
C PRO A 48 -5.98 -10.70 -9.42
N GLU A 49 -7.15 -11.29 -9.17
CA GLU A 49 -8.33 -11.24 -10.04
C GLU A 49 -9.21 -10.00 -9.84
N SER A 50 -8.95 -9.17 -8.83
CA SER A 50 -9.72 -7.96 -8.56
C SER A 50 -9.53 -6.92 -9.67
N ASP A 51 -10.62 -6.31 -10.11
CA ASP A 51 -10.55 -5.11 -10.95
C ASP A 51 -9.92 -3.95 -10.16
N TRP A 52 -8.88 -3.35 -10.70
CA TRP A 52 -8.12 -2.33 -9.99
C TRP A 52 -8.93 -1.05 -9.77
N ASP A 53 -9.74 -0.62 -10.74
CA ASP A 53 -10.49 0.63 -10.66
C ASP A 53 -11.68 0.51 -9.71
N GLU A 54 -12.41 -0.61 -9.79
CA GLU A 54 -13.48 -0.94 -8.83
C GLU A 54 -12.93 -1.02 -7.41
N THR A 55 -11.78 -1.68 -7.23
CA THR A 55 -11.16 -1.82 -5.91
C THR A 55 -10.73 -0.48 -5.34
N ARG A 56 -10.15 0.41 -6.16
CA ARG A 56 -9.80 1.78 -5.75
C ARG A 56 -11.02 2.57 -5.32
N ALA A 57 -12.11 2.50 -6.08
CA ALA A 57 -13.35 3.20 -5.76
C ALA A 57 -13.89 2.73 -4.40
N ARG A 58 -13.99 1.42 -4.19
CA ARG A 58 -14.47 0.83 -2.93
C ARG A 58 -13.58 1.17 -1.74
N LEU A 59 -12.26 1.08 -1.89
CA LEU A 59 -11.34 1.42 -0.81
C LEU A 59 -11.42 2.91 -0.45
N THR A 60 -11.59 3.81 -1.42
CA THR A 60 -11.67 5.26 -1.20
C THR A 60 -12.90 5.67 -0.38
N GLU A 61 -13.98 4.87 -0.44
CA GLU A 61 -15.19 5.10 0.36
C GLU A 61 -15.00 4.71 1.84
N LEU A 62 -13.95 3.95 2.18
CA LEU A 62 -13.71 3.49 3.54
C LEU A 62 -13.06 4.56 4.43
N PRO A 63 -13.52 4.75 5.68
CA PRO A 63 -12.92 5.71 6.60
C PRO A 63 -11.45 5.37 6.92
N GLY A 64 -10.58 6.35 6.71
CA GLY A 64 -9.14 6.23 6.94
C GLY A 64 -8.33 5.71 5.75
N PHE A 65 -8.96 5.47 4.60
CA PHE A 65 -8.29 5.10 3.36
C PHE A 65 -8.05 6.33 2.49
N GLY A 66 -6.91 7.00 2.74
CA GLY A 66 -6.46 8.10 1.89
C GLY A 66 -5.85 7.59 0.57
N PRO A 67 -5.60 8.49 -0.40
CA PRO A 67 -5.06 8.13 -1.72
C PRO A 67 -3.78 7.30 -1.65
N TRP A 68 -2.89 7.59 -0.69
CA TRP A 68 -1.66 6.82 -0.50
C TRP A 68 -1.95 5.36 -0.10
N THR A 69 -2.89 5.13 0.81
CA THR A 69 -3.27 3.78 1.27
C THR A 69 -3.92 2.98 0.14
N VAL A 70 -4.78 3.63 -0.64
CA VAL A 70 -5.45 3.01 -1.79
C VAL A 70 -4.42 2.57 -2.84
N GLU A 71 -3.51 3.45 -3.24
CA GLU A 71 -2.50 3.14 -4.25
C GLU A 71 -1.48 2.10 -3.78
N VAL A 72 -1.11 2.09 -2.48
CA VAL A 72 -0.18 1.06 -1.99
C VAL A 72 -0.83 -0.32 -1.96
N ILE A 73 -2.16 -0.41 -1.71
CA ILE A 73 -2.91 -1.66 -1.82
C ILE A 73 -2.99 -2.11 -3.27
N ALA A 74 -3.35 -1.21 -4.21
CA ALA A 74 -3.37 -1.53 -5.63
C ALA A 74 -2.01 -2.08 -6.11
N MET A 75 -0.91 -1.44 -5.70
CA MET A 75 0.44 -1.88 -6.06
C MET A 75 0.85 -3.20 -5.39
N ARG A 76 0.74 -3.31 -4.06
CA ARG A 76 1.34 -4.42 -3.30
C ARG A 76 0.43 -5.64 -3.17
N ALA A 77 -0.88 -5.43 -3.07
CA ALA A 77 -1.84 -6.53 -2.88
C ALA A 77 -2.41 -7.01 -4.21
N LEU A 78 -2.70 -6.10 -5.15
CA LEU A 78 -3.34 -6.44 -6.43
C LEU A 78 -2.35 -6.55 -7.59
N GLY A 79 -1.11 -6.10 -7.40
CA GLY A 79 -0.07 -6.16 -8.42
C GLY A 79 -0.25 -5.21 -9.58
N ASP A 80 -0.98 -4.09 -9.40
CA ASP A 80 -1.12 -3.07 -10.44
C ASP A 80 0.25 -2.48 -10.82
N PRO A 81 0.74 -2.72 -12.07
CA PRO A 81 2.05 -2.26 -12.50
C PRO A 81 2.12 -0.74 -12.72
N ASP A 82 0.98 -0.06 -12.75
CA ASP A 82 0.87 1.36 -13.02
C ASP A 82 0.38 2.18 -11.81
N ALA A 83 0.20 1.54 -10.65
CA ALA A 83 -0.07 2.23 -9.38
C ALA A 83 1.05 3.24 -9.04
N PHE A 84 0.68 4.39 -8.46
CA PHE A 84 1.65 5.46 -8.22
C PHE A 84 1.35 6.25 -6.93
N LEU A 85 2.41 6.58 -6.19
CA LEU A 85 2.34 7.11 -4.82
C LEU A 85 2.96 8.51 -4.70
N PRO A 86 2.40 9.56 -5.35
CA PRO A 86 3.05 10.87 -5.48
C PRO A 86 3.21 11.63 -4.16
N SER A 87 2.47 11.25 -3.11
CA SER A 87 2.56 11.86 -1.78
C SER A 87 3.50 11.14 -0.83
N ASP A 88 4.05 9.99 -1.22
CA ASP A 88 4.97 9.21 -0.38
C ASP A 88 6.23 10.00 -0.06
N LEU A 89 6.60 10.04 1.22
CA LEU A 89 7.73 10.86 1.68
C LEU A 89 9.07 10.35 1.11
N GLY A 90 9.26 9.03 1.04
CA GLY A 90 10.48 8.43 0.50
C GLY A 90 10.62 8.73 -0.98
N ILE A 91 9.55 8.55 -1.75
CA ILE A 91 9.52 8.87 -3.19
C ILE A 91 9.81 10.35 -3.45
N ARG A 92 9.21 11.26 -2.67
CA ARG A 92 9.42 12.70 -2.85
C ARG A 92 10.86 13.12 -2.51
N ARG A 93 11.46 12.52 -1.47
CA ARG A 93 12.87 12.74 -1.13
C ARG A 93 13.80 12.23 -2.23
N ALA A 94 13.60 10.99 -2.67
CA ALA A 94 14.35 10.40 -3.78
C ALA A 94 14.24 11.25 -5.05
N ALA A 95 13.03 11.71 -5.41
CA ALA A 95 12.82 12.60 -6.54
C ALA A 95 13.61 13.91 -6.39
N GLN A 96 13.59 14.52 -5.20
CA GLN A 96 14.34 15.74 -4.92
C GLN A 96 15.86 15.54 -5.08
N GLU A 97 16.40 14.45 -4.53
CA GLU A 97 17.82 14.10 -4.60
C GLU A 97 18.29 13.83 -6.03
N LEU A 98 17.42 13.24 -6.86
CA LEU A 98 17.67 12.99 -8.28
C LEU A 98 17.44 14.21 -9.18
N GLY A 99 17.09 15.37 -8.62
CA GLY A 99 16.79 16.58 -9.38
C GLY A 99 15.48 16.52 -10.18
N LEU A 100 14.56 15.61 -9.81
CA LEU A 100 13.23 15.50 -10.39
C LEU A 100 12.23 16.43 -9.69
N PRO A 101 11.08 16.74 -10.33
CA PRO A 101 9.97 17.38 -9.64
C PRO A 101 9.50 16.55 -8.45
N HIS A 102 9.35 17.16 -7.27
CA HIS A 102 9.12 16.45 -6.00
C HIS A 102 7.85 16.92 -5.24
N THR A 103 7.06 17.82 -5.83
CA THR A 103 5.69 18.08 -5.36
C THR A 103 4.76 17.01 -5.94
N PRO A 104 3.71 16.56 -5.21
CA PRO A 104 2.85 15.48 -5.69
C PRO A 104 2.27 15.72 -7.09
N ALA A 105 1.83 16.94 -7.38
CA ALA A 105 1.26 17.31 -8.68
C ALA A 105 2.33 17.26 -9.80
N ALA A 106 3.49 17.88 -9.60
CA ALA A 106 4.53 17.93 -10.63
C ALA A 106 5.16 16.54 -10.85
N LEU A 107 5.32 15.75 -9.79
CA LEU A 107 5.80 14.38 -9.89
C LEU A 107 4.79 13.48 -10.62
N THR A 108 3.49 13.65 -10.37
CA THR A 108 2.43 12.96 -11.15
C THR A 108 2.54 13.28 -12.64
N ALA A 109 2.72 14.55 -13.00
CA ALA A 109 2.89 14.96 -14.40
C ALA A 109 4.16 14.33 -15.01
N ARG A 110 5.28 14.34 -14.28
CA ARG A 110 6.53 13.70 -14.71
C ARG A 110 6.39 12.19 -14.91
N ALA A 111 5.60 11.54 -14.05
CA ALA A 111 5.39 10.09 -14.04
C ALA A 111 4.51 9.58 -15.17
N ALA A 112 3.78 10.47 -15.87
CA ALA A 112 2.97 10.09 -17.03
C ALA A 112 3.81 9.38 -18.12
N ALA A 113 5.08 9.77 -18.28
CA ALA A 113 6.02 9.14 -19.21
C ALA A 113 6.48 7.73 -18.80
N TRP A 114 6.19 7.29 -17.57
CA TRP A 114 6.53 5.95 -17.06
C TRP A 114 5.39 4.95 -17.19
N ARG A 115 4.22 5.38 -17.67
CA ARG A 115 3.10 4.46 -17.93
C ARG A 115 3.46 3.43 -19.01
N PRO A 116 2.97 2.19 -18.91
CA PRO A 116 2.07 1.65 -17.88
C PRO A 116 2.81 0.99 -16.69
N TRP A 117 4.03 1.43 -16.38
CA TRP A 117 4.94 0.77 -15.42
C TRP A 117 5.33 1.67 -14.25
N ARG A 118 4.46 2.61 -13.85
CA ARG A 118 4.78 3.57 -12.76
C ARG A 118 5.11 2.89 -11.43
N ALA A 119 4.55 1.72 -11.13
CA ALA A 119 4.87 0.99 -9.90
C ALA A 119 6.33 0.53 -9.86
N TYR A 120 6.94 0.22 -11.01
CA TYR A 120 8.36 -0.10 -11.07
C TYR A 120 9.21 1.13 -10.79
N ALA A 121 8.84 2.30 -11.34
CA ALA A 121 9.51 3.55 -11.00
C ALA A 121 9.44 3.85 -9.50
N VAL A 122 8.31 3.55 -8.84
CA VAL A 122 8.20 3.63 -7.37
C VAL A 122 9.24 2.76 -6.68
N GLN A 123 9.39 1.49 -7.08
CA GLN A 123 10.41 0.61 -6.45
C GLN A 123 11.83 1.16 -6.64
N TYR A 124 12.17 1.65 -7.82
CA TYR A 124 13.49 2.26 -8.07
C TYR A 124 13.71 3.51 -7.23
N LEU A 125 12.69 4.36 -7.07
CA LEU A 125 12.78 5.56 -6.21
C LEU A 125 12.93 5.18 -4.72
N TRP A 126 12.26 4.15 -4.23
CA TRP A 126 12.49 3.66 -2.87
C TRP A 126 13.87 3.05 -2.68
N ALA A 127 14.43 2.42 -3.71
CA ALA A 127 15.75 1.81 -3.65
C ALA A 127 16.90 2.83 -3.62
N THR A 128 16.64 4.12 -3.90
CA THR A 128 17.68 5.16 -3.79
C THR A 128 17.94 5.60 -2.36
N ASP A 129 17.03 5.31 -1.42
CA ASP A 129 17.24 5.58 0.00
C ASP A 129 18.31 4.64 0.56
N ALA A 130 19.20 5.16 1.42
CA ALA A 130 20.25 4.41 2.10
C ALA A 130 19.72 3.50 3.23
N HIS A 131 18.40 3.25 3.27
CA HIS A 131 17.78 2.42 4.28
C HIS A 131 18.35 0.98 4.24
N PRO A 132 18.69 0.35 5.38
CA PRO A 132 19.30 -0.98 5.42
C PRO A 132 18.51 -2.07 4.69
N ILE A 133 17.19 -1.91 4.58
CA ILE A 133 16.32 -2.84 3.83
C ILE A 133 16.67 -2.95 2.34
N ASN A 134 17.32 -1.92 1.78
CA ASN A 134 17.73 -1.87 0.39
C ASN A 134 19.11 -2.54 0.16
N VAL A 135 19.78 -2.99 1.24
CA VAL A 135 21.05 -3.71 1.18
C VAL A 135 20.77 -5.19 1.46
N ILE A 136 21.01 -6.05 0.46
CA ILE A 136 20.98 -7.50 0.67
C ILE A 136 22.21 -7.86 1.50
N PRO A 137 22.06 -8.47 2.69
CA PRO A 137 23.20 -8.98 3.45
C PRO A 137 24.02 -9.94 2.60
N ALA A 138 25.35 -9.79 2.62
CA ALA A 138 26.28 -10.67 1.92
C ALA A 138 26.22 -12.12 2.41
#